data_AF-A0A178MHM4-F1
#
_entry.id   AF-A0A178MHM4-F1
#
_cell.length_a   1.000
_cell.length_b   1.000
_cell.length_c   1.000
_cell.angle_alpha   90.00
_cell.angle_beta   90.00
_cell.angle_gamma   90.00
#
_symmetry.space_group_name_H-M   'P 1'
#
loop_
_entity.id
_entity.type
_entity.pdbx_description
1 polymer ?
#
loop_
_entity_poly.entity_id
_entity_poly.type
_entity_poly.pdbx_seq_one_letter_code
_entity_poly.pdbx_strand_id
1 'polypeptide(L)' 'MTNVMESISALAHMGGYGGYVWPAYGISILVLLGVLVASVIGARSAEAELDAIQRVRRANRGTESTE' A
#
# COMPACT_ATOMS: atom_id res chain seq x y z
N MET A 1 -1.30 6.55 -37.89
CA MET A 1 -1.73 6.78 -36.48
C MET A 1 -3.01 6.03 -36.11
N THR A 2 -3.58 5.19 -36.98
CA THR A 2 -4.81 4.41 -36.74
C THR A 2 -4.56 3.00 -36.20
N ASN A 3 -3.42 2.38 -36.56
CA ASN A 3 -3.09 0.98 -36.20
C ASN A 3 -3.04 0.70 -34.68
N VAL A 4 -2.61 1.68 -33.87
CA VAL A 4 -2.44 1.50 -32.41
C VAL A 4 -3.80 1.47 -31.69
N MET A 5 -4.74 2.31 -32.12
CA MET A 5 -6.08 2.38 -31.50
C MET A 5 -6.90 1.12 -31.83
N GLU A 6 -6.79 0.60 -33.06
CA GLU A 6 -7.41 -0.67 -33.47
C GLU A 6 -6.87 -1.87 -32.68
N SER A 7 -5.56 -1.89 -32.41
CA SER A 7 -4.92 -2.99 -31.66
C SER A 7 -5.32 -3.01 -30.18
N ILE A 8 -5.42 -1.82 -29.55
CA ILE A 8 -5.89 -1.70 -28.15
C ILE A 8 -7.37 -2.09 -28.04
N SER A 9 -8.19 -1.69 -29.01
CA SER A 9 -9.58 -2.14 -29.09
C SER A 9 -9.64 -3.65 -29.29
N ALA A 10 -8.88 -4.24 -30.22
CA ALA A 10 -8.85 -5.68 -30.46
C ALA A 10 -8.43 -6.48 -29.22
N LEU A 11 -7.47 -6.00 -28.42
CA LEU A 11 -7.05 -6.61 -27.15
C LEU A 11 -8.14 -6.51 -26.06
N ALA A 12 -8.82 -5.36 -25.95
CA ALA A 12 -9.96 -5.20 -25.08
C ALA A 12 -11.20 -5.99 -25.55
N HIS A 13 -11.25 -6.32 -26.85
CA HIS A 13 -12.36 -7.00 -27.51
C HIS A 13 -12.00 -8.41 -28.01
N MET A 14 -10.91 -9.02 -27.53
CA MET A 14 -10.50 -10.38 -27.90
C MET A 14 -11.57 -11.38 -27.46
N GLY A 15 -12.52 -11.67 -28.35
CA GLY A 15 -13.52 -12.73 -28.20
C GLY A 15 -14.68 -12.47 -27.22
N GLY A 16 -14.99 -11.22 -26.87
CA GLY A 16 -16.17 -10.89 -26.02
C GLY A 16 -15.95 -11.07 -24.51
N TYR A 17 -14.76 -11.45 -24.06
CA TYR A 17 -14.44 -11.67 -22.63
C TYR A 17 -13.72 -10.51 -21.93
N GLY A 18 -13.31 -9.47 -22.66
CA GLY A 18 -12.56 -8.33 -22.08
C GLY A 18 -13.32 -7.60 -20.97
N GLY A 19 -14.65 -7.59 -21.02
CA GLY A 19 -15.50 -7.05 -19.95
C GLY A 19 -15.40 -7.80 -18.62
N TYR A 20 -14.94 -9.06 -18.61
CA TYR A 20 -14.75 -9.85 -17.38
C TYR A 20 -13.31 -9.82 -16.87
N VAL A 21 -12.34 -9.72 -17.78
CA VAL A 21 -10.91 -9.76 -17.47
C VAL A 21 -10.42 -8.44 -16.85
N TRP A 22 -10.89 -7.30 -17.37
CA TRP A 22 -10.51 -5.97 -16.87
C TRP A 22 -10.93 -5.73 -15.41
N PRO A 23 -12.16 -6.06 -14.98
CA PRO A 23 -12.53 -5.96 -13.57
C PRO A 23 -11.68 -6.86 -12.67
N ALA A 24 -11.32 -8.07 -13.11
CA ALA A 24 -10.47 -8.97 -12.32
C ALA A 24 -9.07 -8.38 -12.08
N TYR A 25 -8.47 -7.75 -13.09
CA TYR A 25 -7.23 -7.00 -12.91
C TYR A 25 -7.41 -5.76 -12.04
N GLY A 26 -8.52 -5.03 -12.20
CA GLY A 26 -8.86 -3.89 -11.35
C GLY A 26 -8.97 -4.26 -9.87
N ILE A 27 -9.67 -5.35 -9.55
CA ILE A 27 -9.79 -5.88 -8.18
C ILE A 27 -8.42 -6.31 -7.66
N SER A 28 -7.61 -6.97 -8.49
CA SER A 28 -6.26 -7.39 -8.10
C SER A 28 -5.37 -6.19 -7.74
N ILE A 29 -5.40 -5.13 -8.56
CA ILE A 29 -4.70 -3.87 -8.30
C ILE A 29 -5.21 -3.22 -7.00
N LEU A 30 -6.53 -3.21 -6.78
CA LEU A 30 -7.13 -2.67 -5.55
C LEU A 30 -6.68 -3.44 -4.30
N VAL A 31 -6.62 -4.77 -4.36
CA VAL A 31 -6.14 -5.60 -3.25
C VAL A 31 -4.66 -5.31 -2.96
N LEU A 32 -3.83 -5.25 -4.00
CA LEU A 32 -2.40 -4.94 -3.84
C LEU A 32 -2.18 -3.54 -3.26
N LEU A 33 -2.93 -2.54 -3.72
CA LEU A 33 -2.92 -1.19 -3.16
C LEU A 33 -3.38 -1.19 -1.70
N GLY A 34 -4.43 -1.94 -1.36
CA GLY A 34 -4.92 -2.07 0.02
C GLY A 34 -3.84 -2.63 0.96
N VAL A 35 -3.15 -3.68 0.54
CA VAL A 35 -2.03 -4.27 1.30
C VAL A 35 -0.87 -3.28 1.42
N LEU A 36 -0.51 -2.60 0.35
CA LEU A 36 0.56 -1.59 0.36
C LEU A 36 0.25 -0.46 1.33
N VAL A 37 -0.96 0.10 1.28
CA VAL A 37 -1.42 1.17 2.17
C VAL A 37 -1.43 0.67 3.62
N ALA A 38 -1.95 -0.53 3.88
CA ALA A 38 -1.95 -1.12 5.22
C ALA A 38 -0.51 -1.30 5.76
N SER A 39 0.42 -1.74 4.92
CA SER A 39 1.83 -1.89 5.28
C SER A 39 2.48 -0.55 5.62
N VAL A 40 2.24 0.48 4.81
CA VAL A 40 2.78 1.84 5.07
C VAL A 40 2.19 2.44 6.34
N ILE A 41 0.89 2.29 6.58
CA ILE A 41 0.24 2.79 7.81
C ILE A 41 0.75 2.03 9.03
N GLY A 42 0.85 0.70 8.95
CA GLY A 42 1.35 -0.15 10.03
C GLY A 42 2.81 0.14 10.40
N ALA A 43 3.67 0.41 9.39
CA ALA A 43 5.05 0.81 9.63
C ALA A 43 5.11 2.14 10.41
N ARG A 44 4.30 3.13 10.02
CA ARG A 44 4.25 4.43 10.71
C ARG A 44 3.70 4.32 12.14
N SER A 45 2.72 3.45 12.39
CA SER A 45 2.21 3.23 13.75
C SER A 45 3.24 2.55 14.65
N ALA A 46 3.98 1.58 14.11
CA ALA A 46 5.04 0.89 14.85
C ALA A 46 6.18 1.85 15.23
N GLU A 47 6.58 2.74 14.32
CA GLU A 47 7.57 3.78 14.62
C GLU A 47 7.09 4.73 15.72
N ALA A 48 5.83 5.17 15.67
CA ALA A 48 5.27 6.08 16.67
C ALA A 48 5.20 5.45 18.08
N GLU A 49 4.86 4.17 18.17
CA GLU A 49 4.78 3.45 19.44
C GLU A 49 6.18 3.25 20.06
N LEU A 50 7.18 2.91 19.24
CA LEU A 50 8.56 2.82 19.69
C LEU A 50 9.09 4.15 20.21
N ASP A 51 8.78 5.24 19.52
CA ASP A 51 9.20 6.59 19.92
C ASP A 51 8.57 7.00 21.26
N ALA A 52 7.29 6.65 21.49
CA ALA A 52 6.61 6.89 22.75
C ALA A 52 7.27 6.12 23.92
N ILE A 53 7.56 4.83 23.73
CA ILE A 53 8.19 4.00 24.77
C ILE A 53 9.62 4.47 25.07
N GLN A 54 10.40 4.83 24.04
CA GLN A 54 11.76 5.32 24.21
C GLN A 54 11.81 6.64 24.99
N ARG A 55 10.88 7.57 24.75
CA ARG A 55 10.78 8.83 25.49
C ARG A 55 10.52 8.61 26.98
N VAL A 56 9.59 7.72 27.34
CA VAL A 56 9.32 7.37 28.74
C VAL A 56 10.55 6.75 29.41
N ARG A 57 11.23 5.83 28.72
CA ARG A 57 12.41 5.15 29.28
C ARG A 57 13.60 6.10 29.48
N ARG A 58 13.75 7.12 28.62
CA ARG A 58 14.80 8.14 28.76
C ARG A 58 14.52 9.11 29.92
N ALA A 59 13.26 9.47 30.14
CA ALA A 59 12.88 10.32 31.26
C ALA A 59 13.22 9.68 32.62
N ASN A 60 12.94 8.38 32.77
CA ASN A 60 13.21 7.65 34.03
C ASN A 60 14.71 7.41 34.29
N ARG A 61 15.56 7.38 33.26
CA ARG A 61 17.02 7.24 33.45
C ARG A 61 17.71 8.53 33.91
N GLY A 62 17.10 9.69 33.70
CA GLY A 62 17.66 10.98 34.14
C GLY A 62 17.51 11.21 35.64
N THR A 63 16.53 10.58 36.28
CA THR A 63 16.20 10.79 37.69
C THR A 63 17.00 9.91 38.65
N GLU A 64 17.64 8.84 38.17
CA GLU A 64 18.34 7.85 39.01
C GLU A 64 19.82 8.21 39.28
N SER A 65 20.38 9.23 38.60
CA SER A 65 21.80 9.61 38.74
C SER A 65 22.06 10.79 39.69
N THR A 66 21.06 11.23 40.47
CA THR A 66 21.16 12.43 41.34
C THR A 66 20.90 12.15 42.83
N GLU A 67 20.96 10.90 43.30
CA GLU A 67 20.94 10.60 44.75
C GLU A 67 22.17 9.81 45.21
#